data_AF-A0A2E4PRX8-F1
#
_entry.id   AF-A0A2E4PRX8-F1
#
_cell.length_a   1.000
_cell.length_b   1.000
_cell.length_c   1.000
_cell.angle_alpha   90.00
_cell.angle_beta   90.00
_cell.angle_gamma   90.00
#
_symmetry.space_group_name_H-M   'P 1'
#
loop_
_entity.id
_entity.type
_entity.pdbx_description
1 polymer ?
#
loop_
_entity_poly.entity_id
_entity_poly.type
_entity_poly.pdbx_seq_one_letter_code
_entity_poly.pdbx_strand_id
1 'polypeptide(L)'
;MSSTKAMQTTRTFSEFAKQADYSFMDSLAPDPNATDVTGFGLLGHLSQMMKSSGLSANLNWSKIPILPDVVELAQSGNISGGTTRNIETIRKNVTIEDGLSDLNLIILADAQTSGGLLISVSEERSEELVNKLVNNQTLYSSVIGKVTKGNPGTITVRK
;
A
#
# COMPACT_ATOMS: atom_id res chain seq x y z
N MET A 1 -6.73 24.87 0.10
CA MET A 1 -6.83 23.96 -1.07
C MET A 1 -6.55 22.55 -0.59
N SER A 2 -7.53 21.66 -0.74
CA SER A 2 -7.47 20.27 -0.27
C SER A 2 -6.75 19.44 -1.32
N SER A 3 -5.44 19.28 -1.22
CA SER A 3 -4.70 18.37 -2.09
C SER A 3 -5.00 16.94 -1.68
N THR A 4 -5.96 16.32 -2.37
CA THR A 4 -6.18 14.88 -2.31
C THR A 4 -4.93 14.22 -2.90
N LYS A 5 -4.27 13.35 -2.14
CA LYS A 5 -3.13 12.56 -2.64
C LYS A 5 -3.62 11.19 -3.07
N ALA A 6 -3.23 10.75 -4.26
CA ALA A 6 -3.39 9.38 -4.70
C ALA A 6 -2.32 8.50 -4.05
N MET A 7 -2.63 7.23 -3.86
CA MET A 7 -1.70 6.27 -3.30
C MET A 7 -1.56 5.08 -4.23
N GLN A 8 -0.31 4.77 -4.51
CA GLN A 8 0.09 3.78 -5.49
C GLN A 8 1.03 2.78 -4.84
N THR A 9 0.85 1.51 -5.17
CA THR A 9 1.83 0.47 -4.83
C THR A 9 2.50 -0.02 -6.09
N THR A 10 3.80 -0.31 -5.98
CA THR A 10 4.61 -0.91 -7.03
C THR A 10 5.31 -2.14 -6.48
N ARG A 11 5.58 -3.15 -7.30
CA ARG A 11 6.44 -4.29 -6.92
C ARG A 11 7.54 -4.47 -7.95
N THR A 12 8.76 -4.62 -7.46
CA THR A 12 9.97 -4.58 -8.28
C THR A 12 10.90 -5.75 -7.93
N PHE A 13 11.39 -6.52 -8.91
CA PHE A 13 12.21 -7.73 -8.68
C PHE A 13 13.64 -7.43 -8.23
N SER A 14 14.18 -6.23 -8.49
CA SER A 14 15.58 -5.90 -8.25
C SER A 14 15.75 -4.60 -7.48
N GLU A 15 16.76 -4.56 -6.61
CA GLU A 15 17.19 -3.34 -5.91
C GLU A 15 17.53 -2.20 -6.89
N PHE A 16 18.00 -2.55 -8.10
CA PHE A 16 18.26 -1.59 -9.17
C PHE A 16 17.01 -0.84 -9.62
N ALA A 17 15.90 -1.55 -9.84
CA ALA A 17 14.67 -0.91 -10.26
C ALA A 17 13.97 -0.18 -9.08
N LYS A 18 14.18 -0.61 -7.82
CA LYS A 18 13.83 0.24 -6.65
C LYS A 18 14.62 1.54 -6.63
N GLN A 19 15.92 1.49 -6.91
CA GLN A 19 16.78 2.68 -6.92
C GLN A 19 16.41 3.64 -8.07
N ALA A 20 15.99 3.11 -9.21
CA ALA A 20 15.40 3.90 -10.30
C ALA A 20 14.09 4.56 -9.89
N ASP A 21 13.22 3.85 -9.15
CA ASP A 21 11.97 4.40 -8.61
C ASP A 21 12.25 5.51 -7.58
N TYR A 22 13.23 5.37 -6.69
CA TYR A 22 13.66 6.42 -5.75
C TYR A 22 14.24 7.65 -6.45
N SER A 23 15.14 7.46 -7.42
CA SER A 23 15.70 8.56 -8.21
C SER A 23 14.60 9.31 -8.96
N PHE A 24 13.57 8.59 -9.40
CA PHE A 24 12.40 9.20 -10.01
C PHE A 24 11.54 9.97 -8.99
N MET A 25 11.33 9.42 -7.78
CA MET A 25 10.65 10.13 -6.71
C MET A 25 11.31 11.48 -6.38
N ASP A 26 12.64 11.56 -6.37
CA ASP A 26 13.33 12.84 -6.18
C ASP A 26 12.97 13.87 -7.26
N SER A 27 12.75 13.41 -8.50
CA SER A 27 12.27 14.27 -9.60
C SER A 27 10.80 14.69 -9.47
N LEU A 28 10.02 13.99 -8.64
CA LEU A 28 8.62 14.29 -8.33
C LEU A 28 8.47 15.19 -7.09
N ALA A 29 9.56 15.74 -6.53
CA ALA A 29 9.51 16.72 -5.45
C ALA A 29 8.58 17.92 -5.78
N PRO A 30 7.93 18.55 -4.78
CA PRO A 30 8.09 18.34 -3.33
C PRO A 30 7.16 17.29 -2.70
N ASP A 31 6.35 16.58 -3.49
CA ASP A 31 5.15 15.87 -3.00
C ASP A 31 5.26 14.38 -2.60
N PRO A 32 6.29 13.59 -2.96
CA PRO A 32 6.20 12.15 -2.87
C PRO A 32 6.66 11.65 -1.50
N ASN A 33 5.79 10.94 -0.80
CA ASN A 33 6.17 10.11 0.34
C ASN A 33 6.21 8.66 -0.13
N ALA A 34 7.27 7.92 0.19
CA ALA A 34 7.27 6.47 0.00
C ALA A 34 7.88 5.69 1.15
N THR A 35 7.50 4.42 1.19
CA THR A 35 8.05 3.41 2.08
C THR A 35 8.08 2.08 1.35
N ASP A 36 9.01 1.22 1.70
CA ASP A 36 9.02 -0.17 1.29
C ASP A 36 7.99 -0.98 2.11
N VAL A 37 7.16 -1.78 1.45
CA VAL A 37 6.22 -2.68 2.10
C VAL A 37 6.95 -3.99 2.41
N THR A 38 7.22 -4.21 3.68
CA THR A 38 7.98 -5.37 4.18
C THR A 38 7.26 -6.05 5.35
N GLY A 39 7.98 -6.43 6.41
CA GLY A 39 7.50 -7.34 7.45
C GLY A 39 6.25 -6.90 8.23
N PHE A 40 5.87 -5.62 8.15
CA PHE A 40 4.63 -5.09 8.75
C PHE A 40 3.40 -5.17 7.84
N GLY A 41 3.58 -5.67 6.61
CA GLY A 41 2.54 -5.71 5.58
C GLY A 41 2.13 -4.33 5.09
N LEU A 42 1.20 -4.31 4.13
CA LEU A 42 0.74 -3.07 3.51
C LEU A 42 0.08 -2.15 4.55
N LEU A 43 -0.80 -2.69 5.40
CA LEU A 43 -1.52 -1.88 6.38
C LEU A 43 -0.61 -1.30 7.47
N GLY A 44 0.41 -2.04 7.91
CA GLY A 44 1.34 -1.55 8.92
C GLY A 44 2.14 -0.35 8.42
N HIS A 45 2.76 -0.50 7.24
CA HIS A 45 3.54 0.56 6.60
C HIS A 45 2.69 1.79 6.24
N LEU A 46 1.50 1.55 5.67
CA LEU A 46 0.57 2.63 5.37
C LEU A 46 0.13 3.38 6.63
N SER A 47 -0.22 2.67 7.71
CA SER A 47 -0.68 3.29 8.94
C SER A 47 0.41 4.18 9.55
N GLN A 48 1.67 3.75 9.51
CA GLN A 48 2.81 4.56 9.95
C GLN A 48 2.97 5.82 9.09
N MET A 49 2.91 5.68 7.77
CA MET A 49 2.97 6.81 6.83
C MET A 49 1.84 7.83 7.07
N MET A 50 0.63 7.34 7.33
CA MET A 50 -0.53 8.17 7.62
C MET A 50 -0.41 8.85 8.99
N LYS A 51 0.11 8.14 10.00
CA LYS A 51 0.32 8.68 11.34
C LYS A 51 1.37 9.80 11.33
N SER A 52 2.51 9.61 10.65
CA SER A 52 3.56 10.63 10.55
C SER A 52 3.09 11.88 9.78
N SER A 53 2.17 11.68 8.83
CA SER A 53 1.60 12.78 8.03
C SER A 53 0.39 13.46 8.67
N GLY A 54 -0.13 12.95 9.79
CA GLY A 54 -1.36 13.47 10.41
C GLY A 54 -2.63 13.23 9.58
N LEU A 55 -2.65 12.18 8.76
CA LEU A 55 -3.71 11.89 7.77
C LEU A 55 -4.25 10.46 7.93
N SER A 56 -5.23 10.12 7.09
CA SER A 56 -5.83 8.78 6.98
C SER A 56 -5.76 8.29 5.53
N ALA A 57 -6.15 7.04 5.27
CA ALA A 57 -6.20 6.51 3.92
C ALA A 57 -7.47 5.69 3.65
N ASN A 58 -7.94 5.74 2.41
CA ASN A 58 -8.93 4.83 1.86
C ASN A 58 -8.26 3.95 0.81
N LEU A 59 -8.28 2.64 1.01
CA LEU A 59 -7.85 1.63 0.05
C LEU A 59 -9.05 1.10 -0.75
N ASN A 60 -8.83 0.79 -2.02
CA ASN A 60 -9.75 0.04 -2.85
C ASN A 60 -9.21 -1.37 -3.05
N TRP A 61 -9.88 -2.35 -2.45
CA TRP A 61 -9.51 -3.76 -2.49
C TRP A 61 -9.34 -4.27 -3.92
N SER A 62 -10.29 -3.99 -4.82
CA SER A 62 -10.25 -4.47 -6.22
C SER A 62 -9.05 -3.95 -7.02
N LYS A 63 -8.36 -2.90 -6.54
CA LYS A 63 -7.16 -2.34 -7.17
C LYS A 63 -5.86 -2.84 -6.57
N ILE A 64 -5.90 -3.55 -5.44
CA ILE A 64 -4.69 -4.02 -4.77
C ILE A 64 -4.14 -5.23 -5.53
N PRO A 65 -2.91 -5.17 -6.06
CA PRO A 65 -2.31 -6.31 -6.71
C PRO A 65 -1.99 -7.37 -5.65
N ILE A 66 -2.60 -8.54 -5.80
CA ILE A 66 -2.36 -9.71 -4.96
C ILE A 66 -1.72 -10.81 -5.79
N LEU A 67 -0.89 -11.66 -5.16
CA LEU A 67 -0.34 -12.82 -5.84
C LEU A 67 -1.45 -13.82 -6.19
N PRO A 68 -1.30 -14.57 -7.30
CA PRO A 68 -2.14 -15.74 -7.55
C PRO A 68 -2.14 -16.68 -6.33
N ASP A 69 -3.27 -17.33 -6.09
CA ASP A 69 -3.46 -18.35 -5.05
C ASP A 69 -3.36 -17.84 -3.59
N VAL A 70 -3.10 -16.55 -3.35
CA VAL A 70 -2.92 -16.03 -1.98
C VAL A 70 -4.20 -16.14 -1.14
N VAL A 71 -5.36 -16.04 -1.80
CA VAL A 71 -6.68 -16.14 -1.15
C VAL A 71 -6.89 -17.58 -0.67
N GLU A 72 -6.63 -18.55 -1.54
CA GLU A 72 -6.74 -19.98 -1.30
C GLU A 72 -5.76 -20.44 -0.22
N LEU A 73 -4.52 -19.95 -0.26
CA LEU A 73 -3.49 -20.24 0.75
C LEU A 73 -3.91 -19.73 2.13
N ALA A 74 -4.38 -18.48 2.20
CA ALA A 74 -4.84 -17.88 3.46
C ALA A 74 -6.11 -18.56 3.99
N GLN A 75 -7.05 -18.96 3.12
CA GLN A 75 -8.22 -19.76 3.50
C GLN A 75 -7.83 -21.14 4.06
N SER A 76 -6.75 -21.73 3.54
CA SER A 76 -6.21 -23.00 4.01
C SER A 76 -5.40 -22.88 5.30
N GLY A 77 -5.34 -21.69 5.91
CA GLY A 77 -4.65 -21.45 7.17
C GLY A 77 -3.13 -21.25 7.06
N ASN A 78 -2.60 -21.06 5.84
CA ASN A 78 -1.17 -20.75 5.65
C ASN A 78 -0.88 -19.29 5.99
N ILE A 79 -0.90 -18.96 7.28
CA ILE A 79 -0.73 -17.62 7.81
C ILE A 79 0.55 -17.58 8.65
N SER A 80 1.46 -16.65 8.33
CA SER A 80 2.69 -16.51 9.10
C SER A 80 2.42 -15.92 10.50
N GLY A 81 3.25 -16.26 11.49
CA GLY A 81 3.14 -15.65 12.82
C GLY A 81 3.37 -14.13 12.80
N GLY A 82 4.14 -13.62 11.85
CA GLY A 82 4.31 -12.18 11.62
C GLY A 82 2.99 -11.52 11.21
N THR A 83 2.23 -12.17 10.33
CA THR A 83 0.91 -11.70 9.87
C THR A 83 -0.08 -11.62 11.03
N THR A 84 -0.12 -12.62 11.91
CA THR A 84 -0.96 -12.58 13.13
C THR A 84 -0.62 -11.38 14.01
N ARG A 85 0.66 -11.13 14.27
CA ARG A 85 1.11 -9.98 15.07
C ARG A 85 0.80 -8.64 14.40
N ASN A 86 0.89 -8.56 13.07
CA ASN A 86 0.53 -7.36 12.32
C ASN A 86 -0.97 -7.07 12.46
N ILE A 87 -1.83 -8.09 12.37
CA ILE A 87 -3.28 -7.96 12.57
C ILE A 87 -3.59 -7.43 13.97
N GLU A 88 -3.02 -8.04 15.02
CA GLU A 88 -3.21 -7.59 16.41
C GLU A 88 -2.85 -6.11 16.59
N THR A 89 -1.75 -5.69 15.97
CA THR A 89 -1.25 -4.31 16.05
C THR A 89 -2.18 -3.33 15.33
N ILE A 90 -2.67 -3.71 14.14
CA ILE A 90 -3.35 -2.79 13.24
C ILE A 90 -4.87 -2.80 13.36
N ARG A 91 -5.48 -3.81 13.99
CA ARG A 91 -6.95 -4.02 13.97
C ARG A 91 -7.73 -2.79 14.43
N LYS A 92 -7.27 -2.08 15.46
CA LYS A 92 -7.95 -0.88 16.00
C LYS A 92 -7.88 0.34 15.07
N ASN A 93 -6.98 0.31 14.10
CA ASN A 93 -6.71 1.39 13.15
C ASN A 93 -7.32 1.12 11.77
N VAL A 94 -7.91 -0.06 11.54
CA VAL A 94 -8.41 -0.47 10.22
C VAL A 94 -9.90 -0.74 10.29
N THR A 95 -10.63 -0.11 9.38
CA THR A 95 -12.04 -0.42 9.10
C THR A 95 -12.11 -1.16 7.77
N ILE A 96 -12.75 -2.33 7.76
CA ILE A 96 -13.04 -3.11 6.55
C ILE A 96 -14.53 -2.88 6.23
N GLU A 97 -14.85 -2.35 5.05
CA GLU A 97 -16.25 -2.12 4.64
C GLU A 97 -17.02 -3.44 4.45
N ASP A 98 -18.34 -3.34 4.56
CA ASP A 98 -19.26 -4.46 4.36
C ASP A 98 -19.04 -5.13 3.00
N GLY A 99 -19.02 -6.47 3.01
CA GLY A 99 -18.76 -7.29 1.82
C GLY A 99 -17.29 -7.63 1.59
N LEU A 100 -16.38 -7.14 2.44
CA LEU A 100 -15.03 -7.68 2.61
C LEU A 100 -14.97 -8.50 3.91
N SER A 101 -14.08 -9.49 3.94
CA SER A 101 -13.95 -10.45 5.04
C SER A 101 -12.65 -10.25 5.82
N ASP A 102 -12.50 -10.94 6.96
CA ASP A 102 -11.24 -10.96 7.70
C ASP A 102 -10.08 -11.53 6.87
N LEU A 103 -10.36 -12.31 5.82
CA LEU A 103 -9.35 -12.76 4.86
C LEU A 103 -8.67 -11.59 4.15
N ASN A 104 -9.42 -10.55 3.82
CA ASN A 104 -8.87 -9.34 3.22
C ASN A 104 -7.92 -8.64 4.20
N LEU A 105 -8.28 -8.58 5.48
CA LEU A 105 -7.39 -8.06 6.50
C LEU A 105 -6.10 -8.89 6.63
N ILE A 106 -6.22 -10.22 6.62
CA ILE A 106 -5.07 -11.14 6.68
C ILE A 106 -4.11 -10.87 5.52
N ILE A 107 -4.62 -10.82 4.29
CA ILE A 107 -3.80 -10.59 3.09
C ILE A 107 -3.11 -9.21 3.15
N LEU A 108 -3.82 -8.17 3.59
CA LEU A 108 -3.27 -6.81 3.65
C LEU A 108 -2.30 -6.59 4.81
N ALA A 109 -2.38 -7.41 5.86
CA ALA A 109 -1.47 -7.41 7.01
C ALA A 109 -0.34 -8.44 6.86
N ASP A 110 -0.28 -9.16 5.74
CA ASP A 110 0.68 -10.25 5.53
C ASP A 110 2.12 -9.74 5.59
N ALA A 111 2.98 -10.44 6.35
CA ALA A 111 4.36 -10.07 6.55
C ALA A 111 5.18 -10.33 5.26
N GLN A 112 5.51 -9.29 4.52
CA GLN A 112 6.20 -9.42 3.24
C GLN A 112 7.73 -9.38 3.41
N THR A 113 8.43 -10.32 2.79
CA THR A 113 9.89 -10.24 2.60
C THR A 113 10.18 -9.60 1.25
N SER A 114 10.91 -8.50 1.23
CA SER A 114 11.25 -7.77 -0.02
C SER A 114 10.02 -7.44 -0.88
N GLY A 115 9.00 -6.85 -0.26
CA GLY A 115 7.81 -6.43 -0.97
C GLY A 115 8.02 -5.19 -1.82
N GLY A 116 6.92 -4.51 -2.12
CA GLY A 116 6.85 -3.40 -3.05
C GLY A 116 7.28 -2.04 -2.49
N LEU A 117 7.25 -1.00 -3.32
CA LEU A 117 7.21 0.38 -2.83
C LEU A 117 5.74 0.82 -2.72
N LEU A 118 5.43 1.56 -1.66
CA LEU A 118 4.19 2.28 -1.48
C LEU A 118 4.49 3.77 -1.62
N ILE A 119 3.88 4.42 -2.60
CA ILE A 119 4.17 5.79 -3.00
C ILE A 119 2.87 6.60 -2.90
N SER A 120 2.93 7.75 -2.23
CA SER A 120 1.85 8.75 -2.21
C SER A 120 2.27 9.98 -2.97
N VAL A 121 1.46 10.39 -3.95
CA VAL A 121 1.66 11.59 -4.79
C VAL A 121 0.38 12.40 -4.86
N SER A 122 0.47 13.67 -5.28
CA SER A 122 -0.74 14.43 -5.61
C SER A 122 -1.55 13.73 -6.72
N GLU A 123 -2.87 13.89 -6.69
CA GLU A 123 -3.76 13.26 -7.68
C GLU A 123 -3.38 13.61 -9.12
N GLU A 124 -3.01 14.86 -9.38
CA GLU A 124 -2.53 15.33 -10.69
C GLU A 124 -1.20 14.72 -11.17
N ARG A 125 -0.40 14.13 -10.26
CA ARG A 125 0.85 13.43 -10.62
C ARG A 125 0.69 11.91 -10.67
N SER A 126 -0.47 11.38 -10.30
CA SER A 126 -0.69 9.93 -10.22
C SER A 126 -0.55 9.26 -11.58
N GLU A 127 -1.11 9.85 -12.64
CA GLU A 127 -1.04 9.27 -13.99
C GLU A 127 0.39 9.30 -14.54
N GLU A 128 1.13 10.39 -14.29
CA GLU A 128 2.54 10.50 -14.70
C GLU A 128 3.41 9.43 -14.03
N LEU A 129 3.22 9.22 -12.71
CA LEU A 129 3.91 8.19 -11.95
C LEU A 129 3.62 6.79 -12.53
N VAL A 130 2.34 6.45 -12.75
CA VAL A 130 1.96 5.17 -13.38
C VAL A 130 2.63 4.98 -14.73
N ASN A 131 2.52 5.97 -15.63
CA ASN A 131 3.07 5.87 -16.98
C ASN A 131 4.59 5.62 -16.96
N LYS A 132 5.31 6.29 -16.06
CA LYS A 132 6.76 6.12 -15.93
C LYS A 132 7.14 4.76 -15.36
N LEU A 133 6.42 4.25 -14.36
CA LEU A 133 6.63 2.91 -13.83
C LEU A 133 6.40 1.83 -14.89
N VAL A 134 5.36 1.99 -15.70
CA VAL A 134 5.11 1.10 -16.86
C VAL A 134 6.26 1.19 -17.87
N ASN A 135 6.72 2.39 -18.21
CA ASN A 135 7.84 2.59 -19.13
C ASN A 135 9.17 2.03 -18.60
N ASN A 136 9.35 2.04 -17.28
CA ASN A 136 10.50 1.45 -16.58
C ASN A 136 10.37 -0.08 -16.42
N GLN A 137 9.34 -0.70 -17.00
CA GLN A 137 9.09 -2.14 -16.95
C GLN A 137 8.89 -2.67 -15.52
N THR A 138 8.35 -1.83 -14.63
CA THR A 138 7.92 -2.26 -13.30
C THR A 138 6.81 -3.30 -13.44
N LEU A 139 6.98 -4.45 -12.78
CA LEU A 139 6.13 -5.64 -12.96
C LEU A 139 4.67 -5.37 -12.65
N TYR A 140 4.44 -4.65 -11.56
CA TYR A 140 3.12 -4.28 -11.08
C TYR A 140 3.18 -2.84 -10.62
N SER A 141 2.26 -2.03 -11.14
CA SER A 141 1.97 -0.70 -10.62
C SER A 141 0.46 -0.53 -10.59
N SER A 142 -0.08 -0.10 -9.45
CA SER A 142 -1.52 0.11 -9.31
C SER A 142 -1.80 1.23 -8.33
N VAL A 143 -2.71 2.13 -8.70
CA VAL A 143 -3.28 3.10 -7.79
C VAL A 143 -4.30 2.38 -6.91
N ILE A 144 -3.92 2.15 -5.66
CA ILE A 144 -4.66 1.31 -4.70
C ILE A 144 -5.55 2.10 -3.77
N GLY A 145 -5.50 3.43 -3.78
CA GLY A 145 -6.28 4.24 -2.86
C GLY A 145 -5.99 5.72 -2.91
N LYS A 146 -6.50 6.42 -1.90
CA LYS A 146 -6.32 7.85 -1.71
C LYS A 146 -6.04 8.16 -0.25
N VAL A 147 -5.18 9.14 -0.02
CA VAL A 147 -4.98 9.76 1.29
C VAL A 147 -6.13 10.72 1.55
N THR A 148 -6.65 10.71 2.76
CA THR A 148 -7.81 11.48 3.19
C THR A 148 -7.53 12.19 4.50
N LYS A 149 -8.37 13.18 4.83
CA LYS A 149 -8.40 13.74 6.18
C LYS A 149 -9.16 12.77 7.10
N GLY A 150 -8.71 12.66 8.34
CA GLY A 150 -9.34 11.82 9.35
C GLY A 150 -8.43 11.63 10.55
N ASN A 151 -8.67 10.57 11.31
CA ASN A 151 -7.84 10.21 12.45
C ASN A 151 -6.45 9.75 11.98
N PRO A 152 -5.35 10.33 12.48
CA PRO A 152 -4.01 9.97 12.05
C PRO A 152 -3.73 8.47 12.15
N GLY A 153 -3.29 7.88 11.05
CA GLY A 153 -2.93 6.46 10.99
C GLY A 153 -4.11 5.49 10.84
N THR A 154 -5.34 5.97 10.60
CA THR A 154 -6.48 5.09 10.30
C THR A 154 -6.61 4.79 8.82
N ILE A 155 -7.05 3.57 8.50
CA ILE A 155 -7.22 3.08 7.14
C ILE A 155 -8.64 2.52 7.00
N THR A 156 -9.32 2.89 5.91
CA THR A 156 -10.58 2.24 5.50
C THR A 156 -10.33 1.43 4.24
N VAL A 157 -10.66 0.15 4.24
CA VAL A 157 -10.60 -0.71 3.05
C VAL A 157 -11.99 -0.82 2.46
N ARG A 158 -12.12 -0.39 1.20
CA ARG A 158 -13.35 -0.34 0.41
C ARG A 158 -13.32 -1.38 -0.70
N LYS A 159 -14.47 -1.72 -1.24
CA LYS A 159 -14.59 -2.67 -2.35
C LYS A 159 -14.03 -2.12 -3.67
#